data_AF-A0A9W9YSG9-F1
#
_entry.id   AF-A0A9W9YSG9-F1
#
_cell.length_a   1.000
_cell.length_b   1.000
_cell.length_c   1.000
_cell.angle_alpha   90.00
_cell.angle_beta   90.00
_cell.angle_gamma   90.00
#
_symmetry.space_group_name_H-M   'P 1'
#
loop_
_entity.id
_entity.type
_entity.pdbx_description
1 polymer ?
#
loop_
_entity_poly.entity_id
_entity_poly.type
_entity_poly.pdbx_seq_one_letter_code
_entity_poly.pdbx_strand_id
1 'polypeptide(L)'
;MSSPTLRKRSTPKRVDKSVETKSKTKTIDYGRPVHKFEESLLTSTSGFDNYRGLVNLCLILLILSNFRVAFENVLKYGVLIDPLQITKIFLEDPYRWPSASLVLFSNVFIQLTFFTEKLLAARKISERLGRYLEIFVLLSMLIVACTVVLVFHPPPWAALIAVAWYTVIWLKLISYISVNMWYRMGIMKQDGQVSNGKPETANLVMFPKKLKHRRVSMNVT
;
A
#
# COMPACT_ATOMS: atom_id res chain seq x y z
N MET A 1 -18.61 -34.07 -50.01
CA MET A 1 -18.42 -32.89 -50.88
C MET A 1 -18.63 -31.63 -50.04
N SER A 2 -17.60 -30.81 -50.07
CA SER A 2 -17.33 -29.54 -49.40
C SER A 2 -18.42 -28.48 -49.62
N SER A 3 -18.73 -27.68 -48.57
CA SER A 3 -18.49 -26.22 -48.55
C SER A 3 -19.01 -25.56 -47.26
N PRO A 4 -18.44 -24.41 -46.85
CA PRO A 4 -18.27 -24.05 -45.45
C PRO A 4 -19.22 -22.94 -44.95
N THR A 5 -19.60 -23.02 -43.67
CA THR A 5 -20.33 -21.96 -42.95
C THR A 5 -19.41 -20.77 -42.64
N LEU A 6 -19.54 -19.71 -43.44
CA LEU A 6 -18.94 -18.39 -43.18
C LEU A 6 -19.65 -17.69 -42.00
N ARG A 7 -18.92 -17.49 -40.91
CA ARG A 7 -19.35 -16.75 -39.72
C ARG A 7 -19.45 -15.25 -40.03
N LYS A 8 -20.67 -14.71 -40.14
CA LYS A 8 -20.92 -13.26 -40.24
C LYS A 8 -20.51 -12.56 -38.94
N ARG A 9 -19.58 -11.60 -39.04
CA ARG A 9 -19.16 -10.69 -37.98
C ARG A 9 -20.22 -9.60 -37.83
N SER A 10 -21.03 -9.65 -36.78
CA SER A 10 -21.96 -8.57 -36.42
C SER A 10 -21.20 -7.42 -35.76
N THR A 11 -21.13 -6.29 -36.44
CA THR A 11 -20.74 -5.00 -35.85
C THR A 11 -21.88 -4.48 -34.97
N PRO A 12 -21.62 -3.95 -33.76
CA PRO A 12 -22.67 -3.32 -32.96
C PRO A 12 -23.07 -1.96 -33.55
N LYS A 13 -24.38 -1.78 -33.69
CA LYS A 13 -25.11 -0.59 -34.15
C LYS A 13 -24.69 0.67 -33.38
N ARG A 14 -24.37 1.72 -34.14
CA ARG A 14 -24.33 3.12 -33.69
C ARG A 14 -25.76 3.51 -33.29
N VAL A 15 -25.97 3.79 -32.00
CA VAL A 15 -27.23 4.34 -31.49
C VAL A 15 -27.08 5.85 -31.45
N ASP A 16 -27.79 6.53 -32.34
CA ASP A 16 -27.99 7.98 -32.27
C ASP A 16 -28.86 8.31 -31.06
N LYS A 17 -28.36 9.20 -30.20
CA LYS A 17 -29.16 9.95 -29.23
C LYS A 17 -28.72 11.40 -29.27
N SER A 18 -29.43 12.20 -30.06
CA SER A 18 -29.50 13.64 -29.90
C SER A 18 -30.53 13.98 -28.82
N VAL A 19 -30.23 15.05 -28.07
CA VAL A 19 -31.10 15.82 -27.16
C VAL A 19 -31.32 15.24 -25.74
N GLU A 20 -30.46 15.66 -24.81
CA GLU A 20 -30.91 16.45 -23.64
C GLU A 20 -29.72 17.18 -23.00
N THR A 21 -29.68 18.49 -23.23
CA THR A 21 -28.74 19.44 -22.64
C THR A 21 -29.10 19.66 -21.17
N LYS A 22 -28.62 18.78 -20.28
CA LYS A 22 -28.49 19.11 -18.86
C LYS A 22 -27.02 19.28 -18.56
N SER A 23 -26.63 20.55 -18.37
CA SER A 23 -25.36 20.95 -17.78
C SER A 23 -25.16 20.18 -16.46
N LYS A 24 -24.48 19.04 -16.55
CA LYS A 24 -23.99 18.33 -15.37
C LYS A 24 -22.86 19.19 -14.85
N THR A 25 -23.14 20.02 -13.85
CA THR A 25 -22.13 20.54 -12.94
C THR A 25 -21.29 19.34 -12.53
N LYS A 26 -20.07 19.24 -13.10
CA LYS A 26 -19.11 18.19 -12.76
C LYS A 26 -18.75 18.41 -11.30
N THR A 27 -19.49 17.79 -10.39
CA THR A 27 -19.04 17.57 -9.03
C THR A 27 -17.79 16.73 -9.16
N ILE A 28 -16.63 17.38 -8.97
CA ILE A 28 -15.35 16.68 -9.02
C ILE A 28 -15.38 15.71 -7.83
N ASP A 29 -15.54 14.43 -8.13
CA ASP A 29 -15.67 13.39 -7.11
C ASP A 29 -14.25 12.95 -6.70
N TYR A 30 -13.73 13.58 -5.65
CA TYR A 30 -12.35 13.46 -5.20
C TYR A 30 -12.02 12.12 -4.50
N GLY A 31 -12.96 11.19 -4.39
CA GLY A 31 -12.83 10.05 -3.47
C GLY A 31 -13.32 8.69 -3.93
N ARG A 32 -13.76 8.51 -5.19
CA ARG A 32 -14.19 7.17 -5.63
C ARG A 32 -12.99 6.24 -5.83
N PRO A 33 -12.91 5.12 -5.09
CA PRO A 33 -11.94 4.08 -5.40
C PRO A 33 -12.26 3.54 -6.79
N VAL A 34 -11.32 3.70 -7.73
CA VAL A 34 -11.41 3.14 -9.08
C VAL A 34 -11.18 1.63 -9.05
N HIS A 35 -10.50 1.13 -8.01
CA HIS A 35 -10.27 -0.29 -7.78
C HIS A 35 -11.57 -1.02 -7.44
N LYS A 36 -11.91 -1.98 -8.31
CA LYS A 36 -12.90 -3.01 -8.03
C LYS A 36 -12.19 -4.22 -7.41
N PHE A 37 -12.91 -5.01 -6.63
CA PHE A 37 -12.40 -6.29 -6.15
C PHE A 37 -12.28 -7.22 -7.36
N GLU A 38 -11.05 -7.45 -7.80
CA GLU A 38 -10.70 -8.36 -8.88
C GLU A 38 -9.68 -9.35 -8.30
N GLU A 39 -9.88 -10.65 -8.58
CA GLU A 39 -8.88 -11.64 -8.20
C GLU A 39 -7.61 -11.42 -9.03
N SER A 40 -6.44 -11.67 -8.43
CA SER A 40 -5.20 -11.62 -9.20
C SER A 40 -5.29 -12.62 -10.35
N LEU A 41 -4.86 -12.26 -11.56
CA LEU A 41 -4.90 -13.16 -12.73
C LEU A 41 -4.13 -14.47 -12.55
N LEU A 42 -3.22 -14.52 -11.56
CA LEU A 42 -2.47 -15.72 -11.16
C LEU A 42 -3.24 -16.60 -10.17
N THR A 43 -4.40 -16.15 -9.69
CA THR A 43 -5.29 -16.93 -8.84
C THR A 43 -5.97 -17.97 -9.69
N SER A 44 -5.92 -19.25 -9.29
CA SER A 44 -6.48 -20.37 -10.06
C SER A 44 -8.02 -20.38 -10.20
N THR A 45 -8.69 -19.33 -9.74
CA THR A 45 -10.15 -19.11 -9.79
C THR A 45 -10.51 -17.91 -10.70
N SER A 46 -9.54 -17.12 -11.17
CA SER A 46 -9.77 -15.88 -11.94
C SER A 46 -10.25 -16.09 -13.39
N GLY A 47 -10.62 -17.33 -13.77
CA GLY A 47 -11.18 -17.65 -15.09
C GLY A 47 -10.20 -17.57 -16.27
N PHE A 48 -8.92 -17.26 -16.05
CA PHE A 48 -7.86 -17.35 -17.05
C PHE A 48 -7.35 -18.80 -17.14
N ASP A 49 -6.83 -19.21 -18.30
CA ASP A 49 -6.49 -20.60 -18.66
C ASP A 49 -5.90 -21.44 -17.50
N ASN A 50 -6.29 -22.71 -17.41
CA ASN A 50 -6.07 -23.59 -16.24
C ASN A 50 -4.57 -23.83 -15.87
N TYR A 51 -3.91 -22.88 -15.21
CA TYR A 51 -2.48 -22.98 -14.81
C TYR A 51 -2.19 -23.91 -13.63
N ARG A 52 -3.20 -24.59 -13.08
CA ARG A 52 -3.05 -25.52 -11.95
C ARG A 52 -2.01 -26.60 -12.24
N GLY A 53 -1.96 -27.09 -13.48
CA GLY A 53 -0.97 -28.07 -13.94
C GLY A 53 0.47 -27.56 -13.88
N LEU A 54 0.70 -26.29 -14.27
CA LEU A 54 2.02 -25.65 -14.23
C LEU A 54 2.49 -25.41 -12.79
N VAL A 55 1.61 -24.90 -11.92
CA VAL A 55 1.93 -24.67 -10.51
C VAL A 55 2.22 -26.00 -9.80
N ASN A 56 1.42 -27.04 -10.05
CA ASN A 56 1.67 -28.36 -9.50
C ASN A 56 2.98 -28.97 -10.01
N LEU A 57 3.27 -28.84 -11.32
CA LEU A 57 4.54 -29.30 -11.89
C LEU A 57 5.74 -28.55 -11.27
N CYS A 58 5.66 -27.24 -11.11
CA CYS A 58 6.69 -26.43 -10.45
C CYS A 58 6.93 -26.90 -9.01
N LEU A 59 5.86 -27.17 -8.26
CA LEU A 59 5.94 -27.67 -6.89
C LEU A 59 6.55 -29.08 -6.82
N ILE A 60 6.14 -29.99 -7.72
CA ILE A 60 6.72 -31.34 -7.82
C ILE A 60 8.21 -31.27 -8.15
N LEU A 61 8.62 -30.44 -9.13
CA LEU A 61 10.03 -30.25 -9.49
C LEU A 61 10.83 -29.64 -8.35
N LEU A 62 10.27 -28.66 -7.63
CA LEU A 62 10.91 -28.06 -6.46
C LEU A 62 11.17 -29.11 -5.37
N ILE A 63 10.17 -29.95 -5.08
CA ILE A 63 10.30 -31.03 -4.08
C ILE A 63 11.31 -32.07 -4.58
N LEU A 64 11.13 -32.65 -5.76
CA LEU A 64 12.02 -33.72 -6.24
C LEU A 64 13.48 -33.27 -6.35
N SER A 65 13.73 -32.02 -6.75
CA SER A 65 15.08 -31.46 -6.89
C SER A 65 15.74 -31.17 -5.53
N ASN A 66 14.98 -30.66 -4.56
CA ASN A 66 15.56 -30.19 -3.29
C ASN A 66 15.34 -31.14 -2.10
N PHE A 67 14.43 -32.11 -2.18
CA PHE A 67 14.03 -32.97 -1.05
C PHE A 67 15.22 -33.76 -0.49
N ARG A 68 16.04 -34.36 -1.36
CA ARG A 68 17.22 -35.12 -0.94
C ARG A 68 18.20 -34.24 -0.17
N VAL A 69 18.57 -33.10 -0.74
CA VAL A 69 19.52 -32.15 -0.14
C VAL A 69 18.95 -31.54 1.14
N ALA A 70 17.66 -31.24 1.17
CA ALA A 70 16.96 -30.75 2.36
C ALA A 70 16.97 -31.78 3.49
N PHE A 71 16.69 -33.05 3.18
CA PHE A 71 16.68 -34.13 4.19
C PHE A 71 18.09 -34.42 4.73
N GLU A 72 19.09 -34.43 3.85
CA GLU A 72 20.50 -34.53 4.25
C GLU A 72 20.92 -33.35 5.15
N ASN A 73 20.48 -32.13 4.85
CA ASN A 73 20.74 -30.96 5.68
C ASN A 73 20.01 -31.02 7.03
N VAL A 74 18.74 -31.46 7.05
CA VAL A 74 17.97 -31.61 8.29
C VAL A 74 18.57 -32.68 9.19
N LEU A 75 19.04 -33.80 8.65
CA LEU A 75 19.67 -34.85 9.45
C LEU A 75 21.08 -34.49 9.93
N LYS A 76 21.89 -33.82 9.09
CA LYS A 76 23.27 -33.44 9.46
C LYS A 76 23.33 -32.24 10.39
N TYR A 77 22.56 -31.19 10.10
CA TYR A 77 22.60 -29.95 10.85
C TYR A 77 21.50 -29.88 11.92
N GLY A 78 20.46 -30.71 11.85
CA GLY A 78 19.31 -30.58 12.74
C GLY A 78 18.58 -29.24 12.57
N VAL A 79 17.62 -28.95 13.46
CA VAL A 79 17.12 -27.58 13.66
C VAL A 79 18.09 -26.87 14.61
N LEU A 80 19.26 -26.47 14.09
CA LEU A 80 20.27 -25.73 14.86
C LEU A 80 19.96 -24.23 14.95
N ILE A 81 18.68 -23.87 14.86
CA ILE A 81 18.22 -22.49 15.04
C ILE A 81 17.47 -22.51 16.36
N ASP A 82 18.12 -22.04 17.42
CA ASP A 82 17.43 -21.79 18.68
C ASP A 82 16.77 -20.39 18.59
N PRO A 83 15.45 -20.31 18.37
CA PRO A 83 14.75 -19.03 18.27
C PRO A 83 14.79 -18.25 19.59
N LEU A 84 14.95 -18.93 20.72
CA LEU A 84 15.01 -18.29 22.03
C LEU A 84 16.35 -17.57 22.24
N GLN A 85 17.44 -18.08 21.67
CA GLN A 85 18.74 -17.42 21.76
C GLN A 85 18.79 -16.17 20.88
N ILE A 86 18.23 -16.23 19.67
CA ILE A 86 18.14 -15.09 18.74
C ILE A 86 17.31 -13.96 19.36
N THR A 87 16.19 -14.29 19.99
CA THR A 87 15.31 -13.30 20.63
C THR A 87 15.92 -12.70 21.90
N LYS A 88 16.68 -13.47 22.68
CA LYS A 88 17.44 -12.96 23.83
C LYS A 88 18.56 -12.01 23.40
N ILE A 89 19.36 -12.39 22.40
CA ILE A 89 20.40 -11.51 21.81
C ILE A 89 19.79 -10.20 21.30
N PHE A 90 18.60 -10.26 20.70
CA PHE A 90 17.90 -9.07 20.21
C PHE A 90 17.48 -8.12 21.35
N LEU A 91 17.04 -8.68 22.48
CA LEU A 91 16.55 -7.90 23.63
C LEU A 91 17.67 -7.35 24.51
N GLU A 92 18.81 -8.05 24.56
CA GLU A 92 19.96 -7.68 25.39
C GLU A 92 20.80 -6.58 24.73
N ASP A 93 20.94 -6.57 23.40
CA ASP A 93 21.65 -5.51 22.66
C ASP A 93 20.94 -5.10 21.35
N PRO A 94 20.06 -4.08 21.39
CA PRO A 94 19.34 -3.57 20.21
C PRO A 94 20.25 -3.05 19.09
N TYR A 95 21.50 -2.70 19.41
CA TYR A 95 22.49 -2.21 18.45
C TYR A 95 23.21 -3.32 17.67
N ARG A 96 23.17 -4.57 18.12
CA ARG A 96 23.79 -5.69 17.40
C ARG A 96 23.05 -6.01 16.09
N TRP A 97 21.75 -5.69 16.01
CA TRP A 97 20.91 -5.96 14.84
C TRP A 97 20.35 -4.65 14.25
N PRO A 98 21.16 -3.88 13.51
CA PRO A 98 20.79 -2.56 12.98
C PRO A 98 19.54 -2.59 12.09
N SER A 99 19.28 -3.69 11.37
CA SER A 99 18.07 -3.82 10.55
C SER A 99 16.78 -3.85 11.37
N ALA A 100 16.79 -4.52 12.52
CA ALA A 100 15.60 -4.64 13.36
C ALA A 100 15.35 -3.36 14.16
N SER A 101 16.41 -2.68 14.61
CA SER A 101 16.28 -1.34 15.21
C SER A 101 15.78 -0.30 14.21
N LEU A 102 16.18 -0.37 12.92
CA LEU A 102 15.57 0.44 11.85
C LEU A 102 14.05 0.24 11.79
N VAL A 103 13.59 -1.01 11.75
CA VAL A 103 12.15 -1.30 11.65
C VAL A 103 11.39 -0.72 12.84
N LEU A 104 11.92 -0.81 14.06
CA LEU A 104 11.31 -0.16 15.22
C LEU A 104 11.28 1.36 15.06
N PHE A 105 12.40 1.98 14.67
CA PHE A 105 12.52 3.43 14.49
C PHE A 105 11.58 3.96 13.40
N SER A 106 11.23 3.15 12.40
CA SER A 106 10.26 3.53 11.37
C SER A 106 8.88 3.91 11.94
N ASN A 107 8.48 3.34 13.08
CA ASN A 107 7.21 3.68 13.74
C ASN A 107 7.18 5.12 14.25
N VAL A 108 8.34 5.67 14.67
CA VAL A 108 8.45 7.05 15.13
C VAL A 108 8.15 8.01 13.99
N PHE A 109 8.69 7.75 12.79
CA PHE A 109 8.38 8.54 11.60
C PHE A 109 6.90 8.48 11.23
N ILE A 110 6.29 7.31 11.30
CA ILE A 110 4.84 7.15 11.05
C ILE A 110 4.03 7.99 12.04
N GLN A 111 4.36 7.94 13.32
CA GLN A 111 3.70 8.75 14.35
C GLN A 111 3.91 10.25 14.13
N LEU A 112 5.12 10.67 13.75
CA LEU A 112 5.44 12.06 13.47
C LEU A 112 4.61 12.60 12.29
N THR A 113 4.58 11.88 11.17
CA THR A 113 3.74 12.25 10.00
C THR A 113 2.26 12.29 10.35
N PHE A 114 1.77 11.35 11.15
CA PHE A 114 0.38 11.37 11.61
C PHE A 114 0.07 12.58 12.51
N PHE A 115 1.00 12.94 13.39
CA PHE A 115 0.84 14.08 14.28
C PHE A 115 0.86 15.41 13.52
N THR A 116 1.79 15.60 12.58
CA THR A 116 1.85 16.80 11.73
C THR A 116 0.57 16.93 10.91
N GLU A 117 0.08 15.83 10.35
CA GLU A 117 -1.14 15.80 9.55
C GLU A 117 -2.39 16.13 10.40
N LYS A 118 -2.45 15.63 11.64
CA LYS A 118 -3.53 15.95 12.58
C LYS A 118 -3.52 17.43 12.97
N LEU A 119 -2.34 18.03 13.16
CA LEU A 119 -2.19 19.46 13.44
C LEU A 119 -2.62 20.31 12.24
N LEU A 120 -2.30 19.85 11.03
CA LEU A 120 -2.68 20.51 9.78
C LEU A 120 -4.20 20.45 9.56
N ALA A 121 -4.82 19.31 9.85
CA ALA A 121 -6.28 19.14 9.81
C ALA A 121 -7.01 20.02 10.84
N ALA A 122 -6.40 20.26 12.00
CA ALA A 122 -6.95 21.15 13.03
C ALA A 122 -6.79 22.65 12.69
N ARG A 123 -6.25 23.01 11.51
CA ARG A 123 -5.93 24.39 11.08
C ARG A 123 -5.07 25.19 12.07
N LYS A 124 -4.34 24.51 12.97
CA LYS A 124 -3.44 25.17 13.94
C LYS A 124 -2.16 25.69 13.29
N ILE A 125 -1.79 25.14 12.13
CA ILE A 125 -0.54 25.44 11.40
C ILE A 125 -0.89 25.93 9.99
N SER A 126 -0.11 26.89 9.49
CA SER A 126 -0.21 27.39 8.11
C SER A 126 0.07 26.27 7.10
N GLU A 127 -0.73 26.18 6.03
CA GLU A 127 -0.63 25.11 5.01
C GLU A 127 0.76 25.03 4.36
N ARG A 128 1.42 26.18 4.16
CA ARG A 128 2.76 26.23 3.58
C ARG A 128 3.78 25.59 4.52
N LEU A 129 3.73 25.95 5.81
CA LEU A 129 4.63 25.40 6.82
C LEU A 129 4.41 23.91 7.03
N GLY A 130 3.14 23.46 7.06
CA GLY A 130 2.80 22.04 7.14
C GLY A 130 3.42 21.23 5.99
N ARG A 131 3.33 21.74 4.76
CA ARG A 131 3.93 21.09 3.58
C ARG A 131 5.45 20.99 3.69
N TYR A 132 6.13 22.06 4.12
CA TYR A 132 7.60 22.01 4.29
C TYR A 132 8.00 21.00 5.37
N LEU A 133 7.26 20.93 6.49
CA LEU A 133 7.51 19.94 7.55
C LEU A 133 7.30 18.51 7.05
N GLU A 134 6.24 18.24 6.29
CA GLU A 134 5.98 16.92 5.72
C GLU A 134 7.09 16.48 4.74
N ILE A 135 7.50 17.37 3.84
CA ILE A 135 8.62 17.11 2.92
C ILE A 135 9.91 16.84 3.71
N PHE A 136 10.17 17.63 4.74
CA PHE A 136 11.34 17.46 5.59
C PHE A 136 11.32 16.11 6.32
N VAL A 137 10.18 15.71 6.90
CA VAL A 137 10.02 14.41 7.56
C VAL A 137 10.25 13.26 6.57
N LEU A 138 9.65 13.33 5.38
CA LEU A 138 9.83 12.31 4.34
C LEU A 138 11.30 12.21 3.86
N LEU A 139 11.99 13.33 3.72
CA LEU A 139 13.39 13.37 3.32
C LEU A 139 14.28 12.81 4.43
N SER A 140 14.06 13.25 5.67
CA SER A 140 14.81 12.79 6.84
C SER A 140 14.69 11.27 7.03
N MET A 141 13.53 10.69 6.72
CA MET A 141 13.30 9.25 6.80
C MET A 141 14.21 8.45 5.86
N LEU A 142 14.40 8.93 4.61
CA LEU A 142 15.30 8.29 3.65
C LEU A 142 16.77 8.47 4.04
N ILE A 143 17.15 9.67 4.48
CA ILE A 143 18.53 9.97 4.89
C ILE A 143 18.92 9.07 6.06
N VAL A 144 18.08 8.96 7.09
CA VAL A 144 18.36 8.11 8.25
C VAL A 144 18.51 6.64 7.84
N ALA A 145 17.63 6.12 6.98
CA ALA A 145 17.75 4.74 6.50
C ALA A 145 19.08 4.50 5.77
N CYS A 146 19.46 5.40 4.87
CA CYS A 146 20.73 5.32 4.15
C CYS A 146 21.95 5.44 5.09
N THR A 147 21.96 6.43 5.99
CA THR A 147 23.07 6.66 6.91
C THR A 147 23.32 5.46 7.81
N VAL A 148 22.27 4.86 8.39
CA VAL A 148 22.43 3.71 9.29
C VAL A 148 22.93 2.48 8.53
N VAL A 149 22.45 2.23 7.31
CA VAL A 149 22.97 1.11 6.49
C VAL A 149 24.44 1.33 6.13
N LEU A 150 24.85 2.56 5.82
CA LEU A 150 26.23 2.88 5.47
C LEU A 150 27.19 2.84 6.66
N VAL A 151 26.74 3.17 7.88
CA VAL A 151 27.60 3.19 9.08
C VAL A 151 27.78 1.80 9.67
N PHE A 152 26.70 1.00 9.75
CA PHE A 152 26.72 -0.28 10.47
C PHE A 152 27.09 -1.47 9.59
N HIS A 153 27.22 -1.28 8.26
CA HIS A 153 27.56 -2.33 7.28
C HIS A 153 26.89 -3.69 7.55
N PRO A 154 25.55 -3.76 7.64
CA PRO A 154 24.85 -5.02 7.85
C PRO A 154 25.07 -5.98 6.67
N PRO A 155 24.85 -7.30 6.86
CA PRO A 155 24.95 -8.25 5.78
C PRO A 155 23.96 -7.89 4.64
N PRO A 156 24.32 -8.10 3.36
CA PRO A 156 23.58 -7.57 2.21
C PRO A 156 22.09 -7.94 2.18
N TRP A 157 21.75 -9.17 2.60
CA TRP A 157 20.37 -9.64 2.64
C TRP A 157 19.53 -8.90 3.70
N ALA A 158 20.11 -8.60 4.86
CA ALA A 158 19.43 -7.86 5.92
C ALA A 158 19.29 -6.37 5.59
N ALA A 159 20.27 -5.81 4.87
CA ALA A 159 20.20 -4.45 4.32
C ALA A 159 19.05 -4.33 3.31
N LEU A 160 18.94 -5.28 2.37
CA LEU A 160 17.89 -5.30 1.36
C LEU A 160 16.50 -5.31 1.99
N ILE A 161 16.26 -6.19 2.97
CA ILE A 161 14.97 -6.29 3.65
C ILE A 161 14.64 -4.98 4.38
N ALA A 162 15.60 -4.40 5.10
CA ALA A 162 15.39 -3.16 5.84
C ALA A 162 15.10 -1.96 4.92
N VAL A 163 15.86 -1.81 3.83
CA VAL A 163 15.65 -0.74 2.84
C VAL A 163 14.32 -0.93 2.11
N ALA A 164 13.98 -2.15 1.70
CA ALA A 164 12.69 -2.46 1.07
C ALA A 164 11.51 -2.13 1.99
N TRP A 165 11.63 -2.42 3.29
CA TRP A 165 10.63 -2.03 4.28
C TRP A 165 10.46 -0.51 4.36
N TYR A 166 11.56 0.23 4.41
CA TYR A 166 11.55 1.69 4.47
C TYR A 166 10.97 2.33 3.21
N THR A 167 11.28 1.81 2.02
CA THR A 167 10.71 2.32 0.77
C THR A 167 9.20 2.08 0.71
N VAL A 168 8.71 0.93 1.17
CA VAL A 168 7.27 0.65 1.26
C VAL A 168 6.55 1.64 2.18
N ILE A 169 7.12 1.94 3.37
CA ILE A 169 6.52 2.92 4.28
C ILE A 169 6.56 4.31 3.66
N TRP A 170 7.69 4.72 3.10
CA TRP A 170 7.85 6.02 2.44
C TRP A 170 6.82 6.24 1.33
N LEU A 171 6.61 5.23 0.47
CA LEU A 171 5.59 5.27 -0.58
C LEU A 171 4.17 5.38 0.00
N LYS A 172 3.87 4.63 1.07
CA LYS A 172 2.56 4.73 1.75
C LYS A 172 2.33 6.11 2.37
N LEU A 173 3.35 6.71 2.99
CA LEU A 173 3.24 8.04 3.59
C LEU A 173 3.04 9.12 2.53
N ILE A 174 3.75 9.06 1.40
CA ILE A 174 3.53 9.97 0.26
C ILE A 174 2.11 9.85 -0.28
N SER A 175 1.63 8.62 -0.46
CA SER A 175 0.25 8.38 -0.91
C SER A 175 -0.76 8.95 0.09
N TYR A 176 -0.53 8.77 1.40
CA TYR A 176 -1.39 9.32 2.45
C TYR A 176 -1.43 10.86 2.44
N ILE A 177 -0.26 11.52 2.44
CA ILE A 177 -0.14 12.98 2.43
C ILE A 177 -0.79 13.58 1.18
N SER A 178 -0.52 13.00 0.00
CA SER A 178 -1.05 13.52 -1.27
C SER A 178 -2.58 13.43 -1.34
N VAL A 179 -3.16 12.31 -0.90
CA VAL A 179 -4.61 12.13 -0.84
C VAL A 179 -5.23 13.11 0.15
N ASN A 180 -4.67 13.28 1.34
CA ASN A 180 -5.24 14.21 2.33
C ASN A 180 -5.10 15.68 1.89
N MET A 181 -3.98 16.04 1.24
CA MET A 181 -3.80 17.35 0.63
C MET A 181 -4.89 17.63 -0.41
N TRP A 182 -5.22 16.65 -1.26
CA TRP A 182 -6.28 16.77 -2.25
C TRP A 182 -7.66 16.97 -1.61
N TYR A 183 -7.98 16.22 -0.55
CA TYR A 183 -9.23 16.41 0.20
C TYR A 183 -9.34 17.81 0.79
N ARG A 184 -8.26 18.34 1.39
CA ARG A 184 -8.24 19.71 1.93
C ARG A 184 -8.48 20.77 0.85
N MET A 185 -7.79 20.65 -0.28
CA MET A 185 -7.97 21.58 -1.43
C MET A 185 -9.38 21.51 -2.01
N GLY A 186 -10.00 20.34 -2.02
CA GLY A 186 -11.39 20.15 -2.47
C GLY A 186 -12.39 20.90 -1.59
N ILE A 187 -12.25 20.80 -0.26
CA ILE A 187 -13.11 21.51 0.71
C ILE A 187 -12.97 23.03 0.53
N MET A 188 -11.75 23.54 0.40
CA MET A 188 -11.52 24.99 0.20
C MET A 188 -12.18 25.53 -1.08
N LYS A 189 -12.17 24.76 -2.17
CA LYS A 189 -12.85 25.13 -3.41
C LYS A 189 -14.37 25.13 -3.26
N GLN A 190 -14.92 24.23 -2.45
CA GLN A 190 -16.34 24.17 -2.15
C GLN A 190 -16.79 25.35 -1.29
N ASP A 191 -16.04 25.68 -0.23
CA ASP A 191 -16.31 26.83 0.64
C ASP A 191 -16.33 28.15 -0.16
N GLY A 192 -15.40 28.31 -1.11
CA GLY A 192 -15.35 29.47 -2.01
C GLY A 192 -16.52 29.55 -3.01
N GLN A 193 -17.12 28.41 -3.40
CA GLN A 193 -18.30 28.38 -4.28
C GLN A 193 -19.60 28.64 -3.50
N VAL A 194 -19.72 28.14 -2.25
CA VAL A 194 -20.87 28.39 -1.37
C VAL A 194 -20.94 29.87 -0.95
N SER A 195 -19.80 30.57 -0.85
CA SER A 195 -19.81 32.01 -0.59
C SER A 195 -20.42 32.87 -1.71
N ASN A 196 -20.61 32.32 -2.93
CA ASN A 196 -21.28 33.00 -4.05
C ASN A 196 -22.76 32.59 -4.21
N GLY A 197 -23.28 31.80 -3.27
CA GLY A 197 -24.68 31.37 -3.22
C GLY A 197 -25.01 30.81 -1.84
N LYS A 198 -25.59 31.67 -0.99
CA LYS A 198 -26.18 31.47 0.36
C LYS A 198 -25.53 30.37 1.25
N PRO A 199 -25.05 30.73 2.46
CA PRO A 199 -24.30 29.80 3.30
C PRO A 199 -25.25 28.77 3.92
N GLU A 200 -25.28 27.56 3.37
CA GLU A 200 -25.66 26.39 4.15
C GLU A 200 -24.41 25.86 4.83
N THR A 201 -24.50 25.72 6.15
CA THR A 201 -23.51 25.14 7.05
C THR A 201 -23.24 23.69 6.65
N ALA A 202 -22.36 23.53 5.66
CA ALA A 202 -21.82 22.24 5.25
C ALA A 202 -21.06 21.67 6.45
N ASN A 203 -21.67 20.65 7.05
CA ASN A 203 -21.11 19.83 8.13
C ASN A 203 -19.59 19.75 8.04
N LEU A 204 -18.94 20.38 9.01
CA LEU A 204 -17.51 20.28 9.24
C LEU A 204 -17.13 18.81 9.23
N VAL A 205 -16.42 18.43 8.17
CA VAL A 205 -15.57 17.26 8.13
C VAL A 205 -16.36 15.93 8.13
N MET A 206 -16.90 15.56 6.97
CA MET A 206 -17.09 14.14 6.65
C MET A 206 -15.73 13.53 6.29
N PHE A 207 -14.80 13.47 7.26
CA PHE A 207 -13.84 12.38 7.24
C PHE A 207 -14.69 11.11 7.22
N PRO A 208 -14.49 10.15 6.29
CA PRO A 208 -15.17 8.88 6.42
C PRO A 208 -14.83 8.33 7.80
N LYS A 209 -15.83 8.24 8.69
CA LYS A 209 -15.74 7.74 10.07
C LYS A 209 -15.30 6.26 10.15
N LYS A 210 -14.69 5.72 9.09
CA LYS A 210 -14.23 4.34 8.95
C LYS A 210 -12.71 4.16 9.14
N LEU A 211 -12.08 4.97 10.00
CA LEU A 211 -10.69 4.73 10.44
C LEU A 211 -10.53 4.59 11.95
N LYS A 212 -11.63 4.39 12.70
CA LYS A 212 -11.58 4.00 14.11
C LYS A 212 -11.99 2.53 14.26
N HIS A 213 -11.00 1.68 14.49
CA HIS A 213 -11.12 0.31 15.03
C HIS A 213 -12.22 -0.60 14.45
N ARG A 214 -12.02 -1.17 13.25
CA ARG A 214 -12.57 -2.51 12.97
C ARG A 214 -11.87 -3.19 11.79
N ARG A 215 -10.76 -3.88 12.06
CA ARG A 215 -10.23 -4.94 11.19
C ARG A 215 -9.55 -6.05 12.01
N VAL A 216 -10.19 -6.42 13.11
CA VAL A 216 -9.94 -7.70 13.80
C VAL A 216 -11.31 -8.30 14.08
N SER A 217 -11.86 -9.00 13.08
CA SER A 217 -12.81 -10.07 13.35
C SER A 217 -12.43 -11.19 12.39
N MET A 218 -11.59 -12.04 12.92
CA MET A 218 -11.22 -13.35 12.41
C MET A 218 -12.52 -14.16 12.41
N ASN A 219 -13.12 -14.41 11.25
CA ASN A 219 -14.14 -15.43 11.13
C ASN A 219 -13.40 -16.77 11.12
N VAL A 220 -13.29 -17.35 12.32
CA VAL A 220 -13.11 -18.79 12.49
C VAL A 220 -14.51 -19.39 12.40
N THR A 221 -14.74 -20.18 11.37
CA THR A 221 -15.69 -21.30 11.40
C THR A 221 -15.07 -22.40 10.58
#